data_AF-A0A2V8CZN8-F1
#
_entry.id   AF-A0A2V8CZN8-F1
#
_cell.length_a   1.000
_cell.length_b   1.000
_cell.length_c   1.000
_cell.angle_alpha   90.00
_cell.angle_beta   90.00
_cell.angle_gamma   90.00
#
_symmetry.space_group_name_H-M   'P 1'
#
loop_
_entity.id
_entity.type
_entity.pdbx_description
1 polymer ?
#
loop_
_entity_poly.entity_id
_entity_poly.type
_entity_poly.pdbx_seq_one_letter_code
_entity_poly.pdbx_strand_id
1 'polypeptide(L)'
;MPTHGYSAFATAATCGAITLQGGAVSDSYDSTTYSGSGTPAISAANGDIGTNGNLSEGGSGTVINGNLYTPRTGVGNCNNGNVDALTSNGGATVTGSIIEMPQAWTPPTPTIVLPSPAPPTTALGIDSSTTCASLASSLTGGATCSVVPSGGVNYLTIQPNGAVPISWGNVTVSSGAKVTFLPGTYNFNSLTVSQSTTRLNIGDPRPVGTAVGGIFTMTLVGTDVAKTVDVNSSGTLAVPSNRETSFVMNVATSNQSNNTPVNVTGGGVFENQTYDPHLFSINYAGTKASSVSGGGAAAFVMNSPNADLTLTGGSDFYGSLVVKTLKDTGGTKLHYDKNLGSFFGIAGNPLLTSFSWKRF
;
A
#
# COMPACT_ATOMS: atom_id res chain seq x y z
N MET A 1 -4.29 -5.51 -10.91
CA MET A 1 -5.19 -5.28 -9.76
C MET A 1 -6.39 -4.49 -10.26
N PRO A 2 -7.61 -4.70 -9.75
CA PRO A 2 -8.73 -3.82 -10.09
C PRO A 2 -8.55 -2.49 -9.34
N THR A 3 -7.93 -1.48 -9.94
CA THR A 3 -7.89 -0.14 -9.33
C THR A 3 -9.13 0.62 -9.77
N HIS A 4 -9.75 1.29 -8.80
CA HIS A 4 -10.97 2.06 -8.97
C HIS A 4 -10.67 3.52 -8.68
N GLY A 5 -11.54 4.42 -9.16
CA GLY A 5 -11.45 5.87 -9.00
C GLY A 5 -11.63 6.39 -7.57
N TYR A 6 -11.20 5.64 -6.56
CA TYR A 6 -11.43 5.92 -5.15
C TYR A 6 -10.12 5.96 -4.36
N SER A 7 -10.03 6.89 -3.40
CA SER A 7 -8.96 6.89 -2.39
C SER A 7 -8.98 5.61 -1.56
N ALA A 8 -10.18 5.11 -1.26
CA ALA A 8 -10.39 3.84 -0.60
C ALA A 8 -11.72 3.18 -1.00
N PHE A 9 -11.72 1.85 -1.04
CA PHE A 9 -12.90 1.01 -1.16
C PHE A 9 -12.94 -0.07 -0.07
N ALA A 10 -14.06 -0.18 0.64
CA ALA A 10 -14.31 -1.28 1.58
C ALA A 10 -15.35 -2.28 1.07
N THR A 11 -14.99 -3.55 1.00
CA THR A 11 -15.85 -4.63 0.48
C THR A 11 -16.89 -5.13 1.48
N ALA A 12 -16.72 -4.84 2.78
CA ALA A 12 -17.70 -5.23 3.79
C ALA A 12 -19.02 -4.48 3.60
N ALA A 13 -20.14 -5.19 3.76
CA ALA A 13 -21.49 -4.64 3.62
C ALA A 13 -22.13 -4.27 4.98
N THR A 14 -21.31 -3.95 5.98
CA THR A 14 -21.69 -3.73 7.38
C THR A 14 -21.60 -2.25 7.78
N CYS A 15 -22.08 -1.93 8.99
CA CYS A 15 -21.77 -0.65 9.62
C CYS A 15 -20.27 -0.51 9.87
N GLY A 16 -19.74 0.71 9.71
CA GLY A 16 -18.31 0.98 9.88
C GLY A 16 -17.42 0.23 8.88
N ALA A 17 -17.93 -0.11 7.69
CA ALA A 17 -17.12 -0.69 6.62
C ALA A 17 -15.94 0.25 6.27
N ILE A 18 -16.19 1.55 6.27
CA ILE A 18 -15.14 2.57 6.39
C ILE A 18 -15.45 3.42 7.63
N THR A 19 -14.43 3.66 8.45
CA THR A 19 -14.49 4.62 9.56
C THR A 19 -13.39 5.66 9.39
N LEU A 20 -13.76 6.94 9.25
CA LEU A 20 -12.85 8.08 9.14
C LEU A 20 -13.10 9.05 10.29
N GLN A 21 -12.11 9.28 11.14
CA GLN A 21 -12.21 10.17 12.30
C GLN A 21 -10.89 10.92 12.53
N GLY A 22 -10.91 11.88 13.47
CA GLY A 22 -9.69 12.56 13.91
C GLY A 22 -9.20 13.64 12.94
N GLY A 23 -10.07 14.18 12.09
CA GLY A 23 -9.69 15.17 11.07
C GLY A 23 -9.18 14.54 9.78
N ALA A 24 -9.58 13.29 9.50
CA ALA A 24 -9.22 12.58 8.28
C ALA A 24 -9.74 13.33 7.04
N VAL A 25 -8.92 13.42 6.01
CA VAL A 25 -9.30 14.08 4.74
C VAL A 25 -9.23 13.07 3.62
N SER A 26 -10.15 13.13 2.67
CA SER A 26 -9.99 12.48 1.37
C SER A 26 -10.00 13.54 0.28
N ASP A 27 -9.02 13.51 -0.61
CA ASP A 27 -8.88 14.42 -1.74
C ASP A 27 -8.04 13.76 -2.85
N SER A 28 -7.47 14.53 -3.79
CA SER A 28 -6.64 13.97 -4.85
C SER A 28 -5.37 14.77 -5.16
N TYR A 29 -4.48 14.14 -5.92
CA TYR A 29 -3.32 14.75 -6.54
C TYR A 29 -3.04 14.09 -7.90
N ASP A 30 -2.02 14.57 -8.61
CA ASP A 30 -1.56 13.96 -9.87
C ASP A 30 -0.05 13.72 -9.81
N SER A 31 0.33 12.45 -9.69
CA SER A 31 1.75 12.06 -9.60
C SER A 31 2.54 12.41 -10.86
N THR A 32 1.92 12.56 -12.04
CA THR A 32 2.63 12.93 -13.27
C THR A 32 3.17 14.36 -13.24
N THR A 33 2.57 15.23 -12.41
CA THR A 33 2.96 16.64 -12.25
C THR A 33 3.99 16.85 -11.13
N TYR A 34 4.29 15.82 -10.33
CA TYR A 34 5.23 15.92 -9.23
C TYR A 34 6.67 16.08 -9.74
N SER A 35 7.36 17.10 -9.24
CA SER A 35 8.69 17.54 -9.71
C SER A 35 9.87 16.76 -9.08
N GLY A 36 9.60 15.82 -8.17
CA GLY A 36 10.63 15.08 -7.45
C GLY A 36 11.13 15.79 -6.17
N SER A 37 10.58 16.93 -5.80
CA SER A 37 10.92 17.66 -4.57
C SER A 37 9.68 18.08 -3.79
N GLY A 38 9.74 17.97 -2.45
CA GLY A 38 8.64 18.32 -1.56
C GLY A 38 7.53 17.28 -1.55
N THR A 39 6.29 17.74 -1.45
CA THR A 39 5.08 16.90 -1.57
C THR A 39 4.31 17.30 -2.83
N PRO A 40 3.53 16.38 -3.43
CA PRO A 40 2.68 16.70 -4.56
C PRO A 40 1.64 17.77 -4.21
N ALA A 41 1.26 18.57 -5.21
CA ALA A 41 0.19 19.54 -5.06
C ALA A 41 -1.16 18.82 -4.89
N ILE A 42 -1.84 19.12 -3.78
CA ILE A 42 -3.14 18.54 -3.45
C ILE A 42 -4.27 19.37 -4.04
N SER A 43 -5.29 18.68 -4.53
CA SER A 43 -6.55 19.22 -5.04
C SER A 43 -7.67 18.74 -4.14
N ALA A 44 -8.36 19.65 -3.45
CA ALA A 44 -9.54 19.36 -2.60
C ALA A 44 -10.78 18.98 -3.42
N ALA A 45 -10.68 17.92 -4.21
CA ALA A 45 -11.72 17.34 -5.06
C ALA A 45 -11.30 15.93 -5.48
N ASN A 46 -12.22 15.11 -6.00
CA ASN A 46 -11.95 13.76 -6.52
C ASN A 46 -11.33 12.80 -5.48
N GLY A 47 -11.53 13.07 -4.19
CA GLY A 47 -11.20 12.17 -3.09
C GLY A 47 -12.32 11.19 -2.83
N ASP A 48 -12.81 10.52 -3.87
CA ASP A 48 -14.00 9.70 -3.79
C ASP A 48 -13.75 8.48 -2.89
N ILE A 49 -14.78 8.10 -2.13
CA ILE A 49 -14.76 6.94 -1.23
C ILE A 49 -15.83 5.97 -1.68
N GLY A 50 -15.49 4.69 -1.75
CA GLY A 50 -16.45 3.64 -2.07
C GLY A 50 -16.61 2.61 -0.95
N THR A 51 -17.79 2.03 -0.80
CA THR A 51 -18.01 0.93 0.12
C THR A 51 -19.24 0.11 -0.26
N ASN A 52 -19.25 -1.18 0.06
CA ASN A 52 -20.48 -2.00 -0.01
C ASN A 52 -21.41 -1.81 1.20
N GLY A 53 -20.93 -1.12 2.23
CA GLY A 53 -21.61 -0.91 3.49
C GLY A 53 -21.79 0.56 3.80
N ASN A 54 -21.45 0.93 5.02
CA ASN A 54 -21.56 2.28 5.55
C ASN A 54 -20.20 2.98 5.59
N LEU A 55 -20.18 4.26 5.22
CA LEU A 55 -19.15 5.20 5.64
C LEU A 55 -19.55 5.80 6.99
N SER A 56 -18.73 5.63 8.01
CA SER A 56 -18.87 6.24 9.33
C SER A 56 -17.82 7.32 9.51
N GLU A 57 -18.23 8.58 9.46
CA GLU A 57 -17.34 9.73 9.61
C GLU A 57 -17.63 10.51 10.91
N GLY A 58 -16.58 11.05 11.52
CA GLY A 58 -16.68 11.70 12.81
C GLY A 58 -15.64 12.79 13.08
N GLY A 59 -16.07 13.85 13.77
CA GLY A 59 -15.20 14.89 14.32
C GLY A 59 -15.02 16.09 13.41
N SER A 60 -14.82 17.26 14.01
CA SER A 60 -14.69 18.52 13.29
C SER A 60 -13.39 18.51 12.49
N GLY A 61 -13.49 18.63 11.16
CA GLY A 61 -12.34 18.60 10.26
C GLY A 61 -12.18 17.29 9.49
N THR A 62 -13.00 16.27 9.75
CA THR A 62 -13.07 15.11 8.85
C THR A 62 -13.84 15.51 7.59
N VAL A 63 -13.17 15.50 6.43
CA VAL A 63 -13.74 16.00 5.16
C VAL A 63 -13.43 15.06 4.01
N ILE A 64 -14.47 14.59 3.33
CA ILE A 64 -14.36 13.80 2.10
C ILE A 64 -14.62 14.76 0.94
N ASN A 65 -13.55 15.22 0.29
CA ASN A 65 -13.60 16.10 -0.88
C ASN A 65 -13.92 15.30 -2.16
N GLY A 66 -15.05 14.60 -2.16
CA GLY A 66 -15.46 13.67 -3.20
C GLY A 66 -16.86 13.13 -2.95
N ASN A 67 -17.28 12.21 -3.82
CA ASN A 67 -18.52 11.48 -3.69
C ASN A 67 -18.35 10.24 -2.80
N LEU A 68 -19.45 9.79 -2.21
CA LEU A 68 -19.57 8.48 -1.56
C LEU A 68 -20.28 7.52 -2.50
N TYR A 69 -19.62 6.44 -2.92
CA TYR A 69 -20.21 5.39 -3.75
C TYR A 69 -20.59 4.18 -2.90
N THR A 70 -21.86 3.78 -2.90
CA THR A 70 -22.32 2.61 -2.15
C THR A 70 -23.65 2.07 -2.67
N PRO A 71 -23.92 0.76 -2.63
CA PRO A 71 -25.25 0.21 -2.93
C PRO A 71 -26.28 0.48 -1.84
N ARG A 72 -25.90 1.22 -0.79
CA ARG A 72 -26.79 1.65 0.29
C ARG A 72 -27.34 3.04 0.00
N THR A 73 -28.41 3.39 0.70
CA THR A 73 -29.02 4.73 0.66
C THR A 73 -29.19 5.24 2.08
N GLY A 74 -29.57 6.51 2.22
CA GLY A 74 -29.88 7.12 3.52
C GLY A 74 -28.67 7.65 4.28
N VAL A 75 -28.95 8.59 5.18
CA VAL A 75 -28.02 9.15 6.15
C VAL A 75 -28.62 8.95 7.51
N GLY A 76 -27.88 8.34 8.43
CA GLY A 76 -28.41 8.01 9.75
C GLY A 76 -27.44 7.21 10.61
N ASN A 77 -27.90 6.84 11.79
CA ASN A 77 -27.13 5.97 12.67
C ASN A 77 -27.20 4.54 12.13
N CYS A 78 -26.11 4.10 11.49
CA CYS A 78 -26.04 2.74 10.98
C CYS A 78 -26.21 1.72 12.10
N ASN A 79 -27.16 0.79 11.92
CA ASN A 79 -27.39 -0.33 12.83
C ASN A 79 -27.30 -1.66 12.08
N ASN A 80 -26.90 -2.72 12.80
CA ASN A 80 -26.79 -4.04 12.19
C ASN A 80 -28.18 -4.54 11.77
N GLY A 81 -28.44 -4.60 10.46
CA GLY A 81 -29.75 -4.93 9.87
C GLY A 81 -30.42 -3.79 9.09
N ASN A 82 -30.01 -2.53 9.34
CA ASN A 82 -30.38 -1.37 8.53
C ASN A 82 -29.12 -0.51 8.30
N VAL A 83 -28.37 -0.85 7.27
CA VAL A 83 -27.07 -0.25 6.96
C VAL A 83 -27.31 0.96 6.05
N ASP A 84 -27.39 2.15 6.65
CA ASP A 84 -27.42 3.41 5.90
C ASP A 84 -26.11 3.63 5.13
N ALA A 85 -26.16 4.40 4.05
CA ALA A 85 -24.96 4.76 3.27
C ALA A 85 -23.94 5.54 4.10
N LEU A 86 -24.41 6.52 4.86
CA LEU A 86 -23.56 7.46 5.60
C LEU A 86 -24.02 7.60 7.04
N THR A 87 -23.09 7.43 7.97
CA THR A 87 -23.22 7.88 9.36
C THR A 87 -22.29 9.07 9.54
N SER A 88 -22.84 10.27 9.73
CA SER A 88 -22.05 11.49 9.91
C SER A 88 -22.24 12.07 11.31
N ASN A 89 -21.14 12.32 12.02
CA ASN A 89 -21.13 12.83 13.39
C ASN A 89 -20.10 13.95 13.58
N GLY A 90 -20.34 14.82 14.56
CA GLY A 90 -19.32 15.78 15.03
C GLY A 90 -18.86 16.81 14.00
N GLY A 91 -19.68 17.11 12.98
CA GLY A 91 -19.36 18.11 11.95
C GLY A 91 -18.47 17.59 10.81
N ALA A 92 -18.34 16.28 10.66
CA ALA A 92 -17.74 15.69 9.47
C ALA A 92 -18.61 15.95 8.23
N THR A 93 -17.99 15.99 7.05
CA THR A 93 -18.72 16.27 5.81
C THR A 93 -18.20 15.49 4.61
N VAL A 94 -19.12 14.92 3.85
CA VAL A 94 -18.93 14.56 2.44
C VAL A 94 -19.32 15.76 1.58
N THR A 95 -18.40 16.34 0.81
CA THR A 95 -18.66 17.54 0.01
C THR A 95 -19.37 17.23 -1.32
N GLY A 96 -19.20 16.01 -1.82
CA GLY A 96 -19.89 15.51 -3.01
C GLY A 96 -21.26 14.92 -2.69
N SER A 97 -21.76 14.09 -3.60
CA SER A 97 -23.03 13.38 -3.43
C SER A 97 -22.83 11.95 -2.94
N ILE A 98 -23.87 11.39 -2.34
CA ILE A 98 -24.01 9.94 -2.19
C ILE A 98 -24.51 9.41 -3.54
N ILE A 99 -23.71 8.56 -4.18
CA ILE A 99 -24.01 7.94 -5.47
C ILE A 99 -24.33 6.47 -5.22
N GLU A 100 -25.58 6.10 -5.46
CA GLU A 100 -26.05 4.73 -5.29
C GLU A 100 -25.46 3.82 -6.37
N MET A 101 -24.77 2.76 -5.96
CA MET A 101 -24.28 1.72 -6.84
C MET A 101 -25.39 0.71 -7.12
N PRO A 102 -25.53 0.21 -8.37
CA PRO A 102 -26.59 -0.75 -8.70
C PRO A 102 -26.45 -2.10 -7.98
N GLN A 103 -25.24 -2.42 -7.51
CA GLN A 103 -24.95 -3.63 -6.75
C GLN A 103 -23.68 -3.46 -5.92
N ALA A 104 -23.51 -4.32 -4.92
CA ALA A 104 -22.25 -4.43 -4.20
C ALA A 104 -21.12 -4.87 -5.15
N TRP A 105 -19.95 -4.25 -5.02
CA TRP A 105 -18.78 -4.59 -5.79
C TRP A 105 -17.92 -5.64 -5.06
N THR A 106 -17.68 -6.77 -5.72
CA THR A 106 -16.88 -7.88 -5.19
C THR A 106 -15.57 -8.03 -5.97
N PRO A 107 -14.51 -7.29 -5.59
CA PRO A 107 -13.20 -7.48 -6.22
C PRO A 107 -12.73 -8.93 -6.14
N PRO A 108 -12.08 -9.47 -7.19
CA PRO A 108 -11.44 -10.77 -7.11
C PRO A 108 -10.37 -10.76 -6.02
N THR A 109 -10.33 -11.82 -5.21
CA THR A 109 -9.22 -12.04 -4.28
C THR A 109 -7.92 -12.19 -5.07
N PRO A 110 -6.81 -11.53 -4.68
CA PRO A 110 -5.53 -11.72 -5.33
C PRO A 110 -5.13 -13.20 -5.36
N THR A 111 -4.81 -13.72 -6.55
CA THR A 111 -4.20 -15.05 -6.69
C THR A 111 -2.70 -14.91 -6.50
N ILE A 112 -2.16 -15.47 -5.41
CA ILE A 112 -0.73 -15.46 -5.12
C ILE A 112 -0.21 -16.89 -5.21
N VAL A 113 0.74 -17.12 -6.11
CA VAL A 113 1.40 -18.42 -6.26
C VAL A 113 2.48 -18.54 -5.20
N LEU A 114 2.36 -19.56 -4.35
CA LEU A 114 3.37 -19.84 -3.33
C LEU A 114 4.68 -20.35 -3.97
N PRO A 115 5.84 -19.93 -3.45
CA PRO A 115 7.14 -20.47 -3.86
C PRO A 115 7.21 -21.99 -3.71
N SER A 116 7.79 -22.67 -4.70
CA SER A 116 8.17 -24.07 -4.62
C SER A 116 9.60 -24.26 -5.15
N PRO A 117 10.56 -24.72 -4.32
CA PRO A 117 10.40 -25.05 -2.90
C PRO A 117 10.12 -23.82 -2.02
N ALA A 118 9.58 -24.06 -0.81
CA ALA A 118 9.35 -23.00 0.17
C ALA A 118 10.66 -22.32 0.60
N PRO A 119 10.63 -21.04 1.04
CA PRO A 119 11.84 -20.37 1.46
C PRO A 119 12.47 -20.95 2.74
N PRO A 120 13.81 -20.85 2.91
CA PRO A 120 14.50 -21.37 4.08
C PRO A 120 13.97 -20.78 5.39
N THR A 121 13.85 -21.55 6.48
CA THR A 121 13.33 -21.02 7.76
C THR A 121 14.39 -20.32 8.62
N THR A 122 15.67 -20.42 8.24
CA THR A 122 16.78 -19.78 8.95
C THR A 122 16.64 -18.25 8.94
N ALA A 123 16.82 -17.64 10.11
CA ALA A 123 16.80 -16.19 10.25
C ALA A 123 18.12 -15.58 9.75
N LEU A 124 18.01 -14.49 9.00
CA LEU A 124 19.12 -13.71 8.49
C LEU A 124 19.02 -12.27 9.01
N GLY A 125 20.01 -11.87 9.81
CA GLY A 125 20.20 -10.49 10.24
C GLY A 125 21.10 -9.74 9.27
N ILE A 126 20.70 -8.53 8.91
CA ILE A 126 21.51 -7.56 8.19
C ILE A 126 21.58 -6.29 9.04
N ASP A 127 22.78 -5.96 9.49
CA ASP A 127 23.11 -4.79 10.32
C ASP A 127 24.20 -3.93 9.68
N SER A 128 24.63 -2.87 10.35
CA SER A 128 25.69 -1.97 9.86
C SER A 128 27.07 -2.64 9.71
N SER A 129 27.29 -3.83 10.29
CA SER A 129 28.54 -4.60 10.17
C SER A 129 28.51 -5.64 9.04
N THR A 130 27.32 -5.89 8.47
CA THR A 130 27.13 -6.90 7.45
C THR A 130 27.85 -6.51 6.15
N THR A 131 28.56 -7.48 5.56
CA THR A 131 29.30 -7.31 4.31
C THR A 131 28.77 -8.26 3.24
N CYS A 132 29.20 -8.09 1.98
CA CYS A 132 28.83 -9.04 0.94
C CYS A 132 29.39 -10.45 1.18
N ALA A 133 30.54 -10.56 1.84
CA ALA A 133 31.11 -11.85 2.22
C ALA A 133 30.22 -12.60 3.21
N SER A 134 29.63 -11.90 4.19
CA SER A 134 28.72 -12.52 5.17
C SER A 134 27.38 -12.96 4.58
N LEU A 135 26.99 -12.43 3.41
CA LEU A 135 25.77 -12.84 2.71
C LEU A 135 25.97 -13.98 1.71
N ALA A 136 27.21 -14.37 1.41
CA ALA A 136 27.54 -15.27 0.30
C ALA A 136 26.77 -16.61 0.35
N SER A 137 26.51 -17.16 1.54
CA SER A 137 25.75 -18.41 1.71
C SER A 137 24.24 -18.27 1.48
N SER A 138 23.71 -17.05 1.57
CA SER A 138 22.29 -16.75 1.32
C SER A 138 22.03 -16.35 -0.14
N LEU A 139 23.08 -16.05 -0.90
CA LEU A 139 23.00 -15.74 -2.33
C LEU A 139 23.00 -17.04 -3.14
N THR A 140 21.88 -17.32 -3.80
CA THR A 140 21.70 -18.53 -4.61
C THR A 140 21.43 -18.16 -6.08
N GLY A 141 21.58 -19.14 -6.99
CA GLY A 141 21.17 -18.98 -8.39
C GLY A 141 21.99 -17.98 -9.21
N GLY A 142 23.20 -17.61 -8.77
CA GLY A 142 24.04 -16.61 -9.45
C GLY A 142 23.85 -15.18 -8.95
N ALA A 143 23.00 -14.97 -7.95
CA ALA A 143 22.86 -13.69 -7.27
C ALA A 143 24.21 -13.22 -6.70
N THR A 144 24.46 -11.92 -6.76
CA THR A 144 25.68 -11.31 -6.24
C THR A 144 25.37 -10.18 -5.27
N CYS A 145 26.37 -9.82 -4.48
CA CYS A 145 26.34 -8.66 -3.63
C CYS A 145 27.54 -7.77 -3.96
N SER A 146 27.30 -6.47 -4.02
CA SER A 146 28.34 -5.45 -4.16
C SER A 146 28.05 -4.27 -3.22
N VAL A 147 29.04 -3.41 -3.01
CA VAL A 147 28.83 -2.14 -2.31
C VAL A 147 28.68 -1.04 -3.36
N VAL A 148 27.54 -0.35 -3.37
CA VAL A 148 27.26 0.73 -4.30
C VAL A 148 27.08 2.05 -3.53
N PRO A 149 27.91 3.07 -3.80
CA PRO A 149 27.72 4.39 -3.21
C PRO A 149 26.57 5.13 -3.91
N SER A 150 25.70 5.76 -3.13
CA SER A 150 24.68 6.73 -3.61
C SER A 150 24.50 7.84 -2.59
N GLY A 151 24.55 9.10 -3.03
CA GLY A 151 24.36 10.27 -2.14
C GLY A 151 25.34 10.33 -0.96
N GLY A 152 26.57 9.82 -1.12
CA GLY A 152 27.57 9.75 -0.03
C GLY A 152 27.35 8.61 0.98
N VAL A 153 26.38 7.73 0.74
CA VAL A 153 26.08 6.55 1.58
C VAL A 153 26.41 5.28 0.80
N ASN A 154 27.05 4.32 1.46
CA ASN A 154 27.32 3.01 0.89
C ASN A 154 26.15 2.07 1.16
N TYR A 155 25.60 1.49 0.09
CA TYR A 155 24.56 0.47 0.17
C TYR A 155 25.13 -0.90 -0.14
N LEU A 156 24.73 -1.88 0.65
CA LEU A 156 24.91 -3.29 0.31
C LEU A 156 23.86 -3.65 -0.76
N THR A 157 24.30 -3.85 -1.99
CA THR A 157 23.42 -3.99 -3.16
C THR A 157 23.38 -5.44 -3.62
N ILE A 158 22.20 -6.04 -3.54
CA ILE A 158 21.91 -7.40 -3.98
C ILE A 158 21.39 -7.36 -5.41
N GLN A 159 22.13 -8.02 -6.30
CA GLN A 159 21.79 -8.11 -7.71
C GLN A 159 21.46 -9.56 -8.09
N PRO A 160 20.31 -9.83 -8.73
CA PRO A 160 19.88 -11.19 -8.98
C PRO A 160 20.61 -11.88 -10.12
N ASN A 161 21.14 -11.16 -11.12
CA ASN A 161 21.92 -11.73 -12.23
C ASN A 161 21.27 -12.95 -12.91
N GLY A 162 19.95 -12.90 -13.12
CA GLY A 162 19.20 -14.00 -13.73
C GLY A 162 18.77 -15.11 -12.76
N ALA A 163 19.11 -15.02 -11.47
CA ALA A 163 18.54 -15.85 -10.42
C ALA A 163 17.03 -15.57 -10.30
N VAL A 164 16.19 -16.57 -10.54
CA VAL A 164 14.73 -16.43 -10.47
C VAL A 164 14.09 -17.69 -9.86
N PRO A 165 13.42 -17.59 -8.70
CA PRO A 165 13.50 -16.52 -7.70
C PRO A 165 14.69 -16.71 -6.75
N ILE A 166 15.20 -15.62 -6.14
CA ILE A 166 16.10 -15.75 -4.99
C ILE A 166 15.26 -16.00 -3.74
N SER A 167 15.54 -17.11 -3.06
CA SER A 167 14.77 -17.52 -1.88
C SER A 167 15.49 -17.14 -0.59
N TRP A 168 14.88 -16.25 0.18
CA TRP A 168 15.34 -15.74 1.46
C TRP A 168 14.45 -16.24 2.58
N GLY A 169 15.02 -16.41 3.77
CA GLY A 169 14.26 -16.84 4.93
C GLY A 169 13.56 -15.71 5.67
N ASN A 170 13.73 -15.69 6.98
CA ASN A 170 13.27 -14.60 7.83
C ASN A 170 14.33 -13.52 7.85
N VAL A 171 14.12 -12.41 7.14
CA VAL A 171 15.12 -11.36 6.98
C VAL A 171 14.83 -10.19 7.92
N THR A 172 15.82 -9.76 8.68
CA THR A 172 15.76 -8.55 9.50
C THR A 172 16.87 -7.59 9.09
N VAL A 173 16.49 -6.43 8.57
CA VAL A 173 17.39 -5.31 8.29
C VAL A 173 17.28 -4.33 9.47
N SER A 174 18.37 -4.04 10.16
CA SER A 174 18.33 -3.26 11.39
C SER A 174 19.62 -2.49 11.68
N SER A 175 19.69 -1.81 12.83
CA SER A 175 20.92 -1.22 13.38
C SER A 175 21.68 -0.34 12.39
N GLY A 176 20.96 0.49 11.62
CA GLY A 176 21.54 1.44 10.67
C GLY A 176 21.97 0.83 9.34
N ALA A 177 21.66 -0.45 9.08
CA ALA A 177 21.95 -1.10 7.80
C ALA A 177 21.35 -0.33 6.61
N LYS A 178 22.11 -0.29 5.52
CA LYS A 178 21.74 0.31 4.24
C LYS A 178 21.82 -0.76 3.17
N VAL A 179 20.67 -1.26 2.74
CA VAL A 179 20.58 -2.37 1.79
C VAL A 179 19.78 -1.92 0.57
N THR A 180 20.16 -2.42 -0.60
CA THR A 180 19.41 -2.25 -1.83
C THR A 180 19.18 -3.62 -2.44
N PHE A 181 17.93 -3.98 -2.76
CA PHE A 181 17.65 -5.05 -3.70
C PHE A 181 17.35 -4.44 -5.07
N LEU A 182 18.11 -4.84 -6.09
CA LEU A 182 17.83 -4.44 -7.47
C LEU A 182 16.62 -5.20 -8.04
N PRO A 183 16.04 -4.74 -9.16
CA PRO A 183 14.92 -5.43 -9.81
C PRO A 183 15.19 -6.92 -10.05
N GLY A 184 14.16 -7.74 -9.79
CA GLY A 184 14.20 -9.20 -9.85
C GLY A 184 13.08 -9.84 -9.03
N THR A 185 13.10 -11.18 -8.92
CA THR A 185 12.09 -11.93 -8.17
C THR A 185 12.68 -12.51 -6.89
N TYR A 186 12.04 -12.21 -5.77
CA TYR A 186 12.49 -12.57 -4.44
C TYR A 186 11.38 -13.24 -3.65
N ASN A 187 11.71 -14.29 -2.90
CA ASN A 187 10.80 -14.93 -1.97
C ASN A 187 11.32 -14.77 -0.55
N PHE A 188 10.45 -14.46 0.40
CA PHE A 188 10.78 -14.33 1.81
C PHE A 188 9.80 -15.16 2.65
N ASN A 189 10.24 -15.62 3.81
CA ASN A 189 9.29 -15.98 4.86
C ASN A 189 8.77 -14.70 5.52
N SER A 190 9.67 -13.84 6.00
CA SER A 190 9.34 -12.54 6.56
C SER A 190 10.39 -11.49 6.24
N LEU A 191 9.99 -10.23 6.31
CA LEU A 191 10.86 -9.08 6.16
C LEU A 191 10.59 -8.07 7.28
N THR A 192 11.59 -7.82 8.10
CA THR A 192 11.59 -6.78 9.12
C THR A 192 12.59 -5.69 8.74
N VAL A 193 12.19 -4.42 8.80
CA VAL A 193 13.08 -3.25 8.68
C VAL A 193 12.88 -2.37 9.91
N SER A 194 13.88 -2.30 10.77
CA SER A 194 13.72 -1.67 12.09
C SER A 194 14.87 -0.78 12.51
N GLN A 195 14.60 0.07 13.49
CA GLN A 195 15.51 1.05 14.09
C GLN A 195 15.78 2.29 13.22
N SER A 196 16.05 3.40 13.90
CA SER A 196 16.35 4.68 13.25
C SER A 196 17.57 4.55 12.35
N THR A 197 17.54 5.26 11.22
CA THR A 197 18.56 5.26 10.16
C THR A 197 18.68 3.96 9.36
N THR A 198 17.98 2.88 9.70
CA THR A 198 17.95 1.67 8.85
C THR A 198 17.14 1.95 7.58
N ARG A 199 17.70 1.60 6.41
CA ARG A 199 17.04 1.78 5.12
C ARG A 199 17.20 0.57 4.23
N LEU A 200 16.09 0.03 3.77
CA LEU A 200 16.04 -0.96 2.71
C LEU A 200 15.43 -0.34 1.44
N ASN A 201 16.23 -0.19 0.40
CA ASN A 201 15.74 0.22 -0.91
C ASN A 201 15.30 -0.99 -1.73
N ILE A 202 14.14 -0.85 -2.35
CA ILE A 202 13.59 -1.76 -3.35
C ILE A 202 13.69 -1.05 -4.70
N GLY A 203 14.72 -1.42 -5.46
CA GLY A 203 15.17 -0.69 -6.65
C GLY A 203 16.46 0.07 -6.41
N ASP A 204 17.11 0.44 -7.51
CA ASP A 204 18.41 1.12 -7.48
C ASP A 204 18.27 2.57 -7.01
N PRO A 205 18.98 3.04 -5.96
CA PRO A 205 18.89 4.42 -5.49
C PRO A 205 19.69 5.44 -6.31
N ARG A 206 20.36 5.03 -7.39
CA ARG A 206 21.13 5.95 -8.25
C ARG A 206 20.21 6.85 -9.09
N PRO A 207 20.71 7.99 -9.59
CA PRO A 207 19.92 8.89 -10.44
C PRO A 207 19.42 8.22 -11.72
N VAL A 208 18.36 8.80 -12.28
CA VAL A 208 17.76 8.41 -13.57
C VAL A 208 18.83 8.30 -14.66
N GLY A 209 18.75 7.26 -15.49
CA GLY A 209 19.66 6.96 -16.60
C GLY A 209 20.91 6.19 -16.19
N THR A 210 21.18 6.05 -14.89
CA THR A 210 22.30 5.26 -14.36
C THR A 210 21.87 4.13 -13.44
N ALA A 211 20.60 4.15 -13.04
CA ALA A 211 20.02 3.13 -12.20
C ALA A 211 19.67 1.89 -13.03
N VAL A 212 19.53 0.76 -12.32
CA VAL A 212 19.00 -0.47 -12.89
C VAL A 212 17.48 -0.41 -12.79
N GLY A 213 16.83 -0.18 -13.93
CA GLY A 213 15.39 -0.25 -14.06
C GLY A 213 14.84 -1.67 -14.18
N GLY A 214 13.53 -1.82 -13.93
CA GLY A 214 12.83 -3.09 -14.08
C GLY A 214 11.76 -3.32 -13.01
N ILE A 215 11.27 -4.56 -12.93
CA ILE A 215 10.26 -4.95 -11.95
C ILE A 215 10.94 -5.68 -10.79
N PHE A 216 10.71 -5.21 -9.57
CA PHE A 216 10.97 -5.96 -8.36
C PHE A 216 9.69 -6.67 -7.92
N THR A 217 9.70 -7.99 -7.89
CA THR A 217 8.60 -8.81 -7.38
C THR A 217 9.05 -9.51 -6.10
N MET A 218 8.36 -9.25 -5.00
CA MET A 218 8.56 -9.97 -3.75
C MET A 218 7.33 -10.80 -3.41
N THR A 219 7.54 -12.07 -3.06
CA THR A 219 6.50 -12.93 -2.50
C THR A 219 6.84 -13.30 -1.06
N LEU A 220 5.99 -12.93 -0.11
CA LEU A 220 6.16 -13.28 1.31
C LEU A 220 5.19 -14.37 1.73
N VAL A 221 5.72 -15.44 2.32
CA VAL A 221 4.96 -16.64 2.70
C VAL A 221 4.52 -16.63 4.15
N GLY A 222 5.22 -15.91 5.03
CA GLY A 222 4.95 -15.71 6.46
C GLY A 222 4.68 -16.99 7.25
N THR A 223 5.47 -18.02 6.99
CA THR A 223 5.52 -19.26 7.77
C THR A 223 6.10 -18.97 9.16
N ASP A 224 5.33 -19.28 10.21
CA ASP A 224 5.70 -19.26 11.63
C ASP A 224 6.24 -17.91 12.15
N VAL A 225 5.68 -16.81 11.65
CA VAL A 225 6.04 -15.45 12.07
C VAL A 225 4.82 -14.69 12.60
N ALA A 226 5.08 -13.83 13.59
CA ALA A 226 4.06 -12.94 14.14
C ALA A 226 3.71 -11.78 13.19
N LYS A 227 4.65 -11.40 12.31
CA LYS A 227 4.44 -10.38 11.30
C LYS A 227 5.16 -10.77 10.02
N THR A 228 4.47 -10.67 8.88
CA THR A 228 5.07 -11.05 7.59
C THR A 228 5.95 -9.93 7.04
N VAL A 229 5.44 -8.70 7.01
CA VAL A 229 6.19 -7.48 6.72
C VAL A 229 6.09 -6.56 7.94
N ASP A 230 7.22 -6.24 8.55
CA ASP A 230 7.29 -5.39 9.73
C ASP A 230 8.27 -4.24 9.53
N VAL A 231 7.76 -3.04 9.27
CA VAL A 231 8.57 -1.82 9.23
C VAL A 231 8.26 -1.00 10.47
N ASN A 232 9.23 -0.92 11.38
CA ASN A 232 8.98 -0.34 12.69
C ASN A 232 10.17 0.43 13.27
N SER A 233 9.97 1.05 14.43
CA SER A 233 11.02 1.73 15.19
C SER A 233 11.83 2.72 14.33
N SER A 234 11.15 3.45 13.46
CA SER A 234 11.74 4.39 12.49
C SER A 234 12.62 3.78 11.38
N GLY A 235 12.47 2.49 11.07
CA GLY A 235 13.04 1.87 9.87
C GLY A 235 12.31 2.31 8.59
N THR A 236 13.00 2.27 7.46
CA THR A 236 12.45 2.69 6.15
C THR A 236 12.57 1.61 5.10
N LEU A 237 11.45 1.20 4.51
CA LEU A 237 11.40 0.46 3.25
C LEU A 237 11.08 1.46 2.13
N ALA A 238 11.99 1.66 1.19
CA ALA A 238 11.89 2.73 0.20
C ALA A 238 11.88 2.23 -1.24
N VAL A 239 10.97 2.75 -2.06
CA VAL A 239 11.09 2.81 -3.52
C VAL A 239 11.80 4.12 -3.86
N PRO A 240 12.98 4.07 -4.51
CA PRO A 240 13.75 5.25 -4.86
C PRO A 240 13.02 6.23 -5.79
N SER A 241 13.46 7.49 -5.80
CA SER A 241 12.82 8.59 -6.53
C SER A 241 12.97 8.54 -8.06
N ASN A 242 13.79 7.64 -8.61
CA ASN A 242 14.18 7.65 -10.03
C ASN A 242 13.14 7.07 -11.00
N ARG A 243 11.99 6.58 -10.51
CA ARG A 243 10.89 6.00 -11.32
C ARG A 243 11.30 4.87 -12.27
N GLU A 244 12.47 4.26 -12.07
CA GLU A 244 12.95 3.21 -12.96
C GLU A 244 12.46 1.82 -12.56
N THR A 245 11.95 1.70 -11.33
CA THR A 245 11.57 0.43 -10.73
C THR A 245 10.13 0.41 -10.28
N SER A 246 9.39 -0.61 -10.70
CA SER A 246 8.09 -0.93 -10.11
C SER A 246 8.23 -2.07 -9.10
N PHE A 247 7.49 -1.97 -8.02
CA PHE A 247 7.51 -2.89 -6.90
C PHE A 247 6.15 -3.56 -6.76
N VAL A 248 6.14 -4.88 -6.90
CA VAL A 248 5.01 -5.74 -6.57
C VAL A 248 5.34 -6.54 -5.31
N MET A 249 4.58 -6.32 -4.24
CA MET A 249 4.63 -7.08 -3.01
C MET A 249 3.43 -8.01 -2.93
N ASN A 250 3.67 -9.32 -3.03
CA ASN A 250 2.66 -10.35 -2.87
C ASN A 250 2.78 -10.95 -1.47
N VAL A 251 1.79 -10.70 -0.62
CA VAL A 251 1.73 -11.27 0.73
C VAL A 251 0.78 -12.46 0.70
N ALA A 252 1.33 -13.67 0.78
CA ALA A 252 0.56 -14.89 0.57
C ALA A 252 -0.13 -15.42 1.84
N THR A 253 0.24 -14.93 3.03
CA THR A 253 -0.18 -15.52 4.31
C THR A 253 -1.69 -15.52 4.52
N SER A 254 -2.26 -16.72 4.39
CA SER A 254 -3.54 -17.12 4.93
C SER A 254 -3.35 -17.76 6.32
N ASN A 255 -3.90 -17.13 7.35
CA ASN A 255 -4.44 -17.82 8.53
C ASN A 255 -3.50 -18.42 9.61
N GLN A 256 -2.26 -17.98 9.78
CA GLN A 256 -1.50 -18.27 11.02
C GLN A 256 -2.13 -17.49 12.20
N SER A 257 -2.32 -18.14 13.37
CA SER A 257 -3.22 -17.66 14.44
C SER A 257 -2.87 -16.30 15.08
N ASN A 258 -1.64 -15.79 14.92
CA ASN A 258 -1.20 -14.51 15.50
C ASN A 258 -0.45 -13.59 14.52
N ASN A 259 -0.66 -13.75 13.21
CA ASN A 259 0.09 -12.99 12.21
C ASN A 259 -0.58 -11.65 11.84
N THR A 260 0.17 -10.54 11.91
CA THR A 260 -0.13 -9.27 11.23
C THR A 260 0.64 -9.22 9.89
N PRO A 261 -0.05 -9.40 8.75
CA PRO A 261 0.61 -9.58 7.45
C PRO A 261 1.42 -8.34 7.01
N VAL A 262 0.86 -7.14 7.17
CA VAL A 262 1.58 -5.88 6.93
C VAL A 262 1.46 -5.02 8.18
N ASN A 263 2.60 -4.71 8.80
CA ASN A 263 2.71 -3.84 9.95
C ASN A 263 3.72 -2.72 9.66
N VAL A 264 3.24 -1.49 9.56
CA VAL A 264 4.06 -0.28 9.45
C VAL A 264 3.70 0.66 10.59
N THR A 265 4.39 0.54 11.72
CA THR A 265 4.05 1.22 12.98
C THR A 265 5.29 1.71 13.72
N GLY A 266 5.15 2.43 14.84
CA GLY A 266 6.32 2.88 15.63
C GLY A 266 7.28 3.79 14.85
N GLY A 267 6.76 4.66 13.99
CA GLY A 267 7.53 5.54 13.12
C GLY A 267 8.14 4.88 11.89
N GLY A 268 7.89 3.58 11.66
CA GLY A 268 8.28 2.92 10.42
C GLY A 268 7.64 3.57 9.19
N VAL A 269 8.31 3.52 8.04
CA VAL A 269 7.86 4.20 6.82
C VAL A 269 7.97 3.28 5.61
N PHE A 270 6.86 3.14 4.89
CA PHE A 270 6.87 2.80 3.47
C PHE A 270 7.04 4.10 2.69
N GLU A 271 8.20 4.27 2.06
CA GLU A 271 8.54 5.50 1.34
C GLU A 271 8.52 5.21 -0.15
N ASN A 272 7.63 5.84 -0.90
CA ASN A 272 7.72 5.88 -2.35
C ASN A 272 8.00 7.31 -2.77
N GLN A 273 9.27 7.61 -2.96
CA GLN A 273 9.76 8.99 -3.17
C GLN A 273 9.30 9.58 -4.50
N THR A 274 8.75 8.76 -5.39
CA THR A 274 8.20 9.19 -6.67
C THR A 274 6.79 9.77 -6.54
N TYR A 275 6.13 9.50 -5.40
CA TYR A 275 4.69 9.69 -5.19
C TYR A 275 3.84 9.08 -6.32
N ASP A 276 4.35 8.10 -7.06
CA ASP A 276 3.60 7.36 -8.06
C ASP A 276 3.23 5.98 -7.48
N PRO A 277 2.01 5.81 -6.93
CA PRO A 277 1.56 4.58 -6.30
C PRO A 277 1.42 3.43 -7.30
N HIS A 278 1.44 3.67 -8.62
CA HIS A 278 1.53 2.57 -9.60
C HIS A 278 2.86 1.83 -9.49
N LEU A 279 3.94 2.51 -9.09
CA LEU A 279 5.25 1.91 -8.90
C LEU A 279 5.37 1.11 -7.60
N PHE A 280 4.37 1.11 -6.73
CA PHE A 280 4.37 0.28 -5.53
C PHE A 280 2.98 -0.31 -5.27
N SER A 281 2.85 -1.61 -5.49
CA SER A 281 1.61 -2.35 -5.37
C SER A 281 1.72 -3.48 -4.36
N ILE A 282 0.75 -3.58 -3.44
CA ILE A 282 0.66 -4.64 -2.42
C ILE A 282 -0.58 -5.49 -2.69
N ASN A 283 -0.38 -6.79 -2.95
CA ASN A 283 -1.43 -7.79 -3.04
C ASN A 283 -1.47 -8.60 -1.76
N TYR A 284 -2.64 -8.69 -1.11
CA TYR A 284 -2.85 -9.56 0.04
C TYR A 284 -4.11 -10.40 -0.13
N ALA A 285 -3.95 -11.73 -0.18
CA ALA A 285 -5.05 -12.67 -0.40
C ALA A 285 -5.73 -13.15 0.89
N GLY A 286 -5.10 -12.93 2.05
CA GLY A 286 -5.56 -13.46 3.33
C GLY A 286 -6.64 -12.61 4.00
N THR A 287 -6.93 -12.92 5.26
CA THR A 287 -8.05 -12.35 6.03
C THR A 287 -7.61 -11.60 7.29
N LYS A 288 -6.32 -11.65 7.66
CA LYS A 288 -5.81 -11.08 8.91
C LYS A 288 -5.58 -9.59 8.77
N ALA A 289 -5.92 -8.84 9.82
CA ALA A 289 -5.86 -7.39 9.81
C ALA A 289 -4.43 -6.86 9.64
N SER A 290 -4.26 -5.83 8.81
CA SER A 290 -3.01 -5.07 8.64
C SER A 290 -3.08 -3.73 9.37
N SER A 291 -1.92 -3.17 9.69
CA SER A 291 -1.80 -1.81 10.24
C SER A 291 -0.73 -1.05 9.50
N VAL A 292 -1.06 0.13 8.97
CA VAL A 292 -0.12 0.96 8.23
C VAL A 292 -0.18 2.40 8.73
N SER A 293 0.97 3.03 8.89
CA SER A 293 1.07 4.47 9.07
C SER A 293 1.40 5.13 7.74
N GLY A 294 0.65 6.17 7.38
CA GLY A 294 0.83 6.90 6.13
C GLY A 294 2.02 7.86 6.19
N GLY A 295 3.20 7.43 6.68
CA GLY A 295 4.35 8.31 6.98
C GLY A 295 4.88 9.11 5.78
N GLY A 296 6.11 9.64 5.88
CA GLY A 296 6.70 10.43 4.80
C GLY A 296 6.68 9.71 3.45
N ALA A 297 5.95 10.27 2.47
CA ALA A 297 5.78 9.72 1.13
C ALA A 297 5.20 8.30 1.07
N ALA A 298 4.22 7.97 1.92
CA ALA A 298 3.49 6.70 1.84
C ALA A 298 2.62 6.62 0.57
N ALA A 299 3.24 6.28 -0.56
CA ALA A 299 2.60 6.21 -1.87
C ALA A 299 2.54 4.77 -2.42
N PHE A 300 1.39 4.11 -2.36
CA PHE A 300 1.21 2.76 -2.90
C PHE A 300 -0.27 2.44 -3.16
N VAL A 301 -0.51 1.38 -3.93
CA VAL A 301 -1.82 0.73 -4.02
C VAL A 301 -1.85 -0.54 -3.20
N MET A 302 -2.94 -0.79 -2.48
CA MET A 302 -3.13 -2.03 -1.71
C MET A 302 -4.43 -2.73 -2.13
N ASN A 303 -4.33 -4.00 -2.49
CA ASN A 303 -5.47 -4.85 -2.82
C ASN A 303 -5.53 -6.03 -1.83
N SER A 304 -6.44 -5.91 -0.87
CA SER A 304 -6.63 -6.78 0.28
C SER A 304 -8.12 -6.97 0.60
N PRO A 305 -8.94 -7.40 -0.37
CA PRO A 305 -10.40 -7.29 -0.29
C PRO A 305 -11.04 -8.12 0.82
N ASN A 306 -10.30 -9.07 1.41
CA ASN A 306 -10.79 -9.97 2.46
C ASN A 306 -10.25 -9.62 3.86
N ALA A 307 -9.38 -8.61 3.98
CA ALA A 307 -8.74 -8.28 5.24
C ALA A 307 -8.97 -6.83 5.68
N ASP A 308 -9.03 -6.65 7.00
CA ASP A 308 -9.21 -5.34 7.60
C ASP A 308 -7.89 -4.54 7.55
N LEU A 309 -7.98 -3.22 7.38
CA LEU A 309 -6.84 -2.32 7.43
C LEU A 309 -7.11 -1.22 8.46
N THR A 310 -6.14 -1.01 9.35
CA THR A 310 -6.11 0.16 10.23
C THR A 310 -5.03 1.13 9.73
N LEU A 311 -5.42 2.39 9.53
CA LEU A 311 -4.49 3.49 9.33
C LEU A 311 -4.17 4.13 10.67
N THR A 312 -2.89 4.41 10.90
CA THR A 312 -2.37 4.95 12.16
C THR A 312 -1.45 6.13 11.89
N GLY A 313 -1.20 6.96 12.91
CA GLY A 313 -0.18 8.01 12.84
C GLY A 313 -0.65 9.36 12.29
N GLY A 314 -1.82 9.46 11.67
CA GLY A 314 -2.44 10.74 11.29
C GLY A 314 -1.71 11.52 10.20
N SER A 315 -1.00 10.82 9.33
CA SER A 315 -0.14 11.39 8.29
C SER A 315 -0.78 11.23 6.90
N ASP A 316 -0.05 11.62 5.84
CA ASP A 316 -0.59 11.65 4.48
C ASP A 316 -0.32 10.32 3.74
N PHE A 317 -1.38 9.66 3.30
CA PHE A 317 -1.34 8.47 2.44
C PHE A 317 -1.70 8.85 1.00
N TYR A 318 -0.93 8.34 0.04
CA TYR A 318 -1.07 8.65 -1.38
C TYR A 318 -1.37 7.37 -2.17
N GLY A 319 -2.45 7.32 -2.92
CA GLY A 319 -2.80 6.17 -3.77
C GLY A 319 -4.21 5.66 -3.52
N SER A 320 -4.38 4.33 -3.50
CA SER A 320 -5.69 3.70 -3.46
C SER A 320 -5.68 2.40 -2.67
N LEU A 321 -6.71 2.21 -1.83
CA LEU A 321 -6.87 1.06 -0.95
C LEU A 321 -8.12 0.28 -1.33
N VAL A 322 -8.01 -1.04 -1.50
CA VAL A 322 -9.15 -1.95 -1.59
C VAL A 322 -9.02 -2.95 -0.46
N VAL A 323 -9.90 -2.86 0.54
CA VAL A 323 -9.81 -3.63 1.79
C VAL A 323 -11.17 -4.18 2.20
N LYS A 324 -11.23 -5.07 3.19
CA LYS A 324 -12.51 -5.53 3.74
C LYS A 324 -13.19 -4.43 4.55
N THR A 325 -12.49 -3.93 5.56
CA THR A 325 -12.86 -2.74 6.32
C THR A 325 -11.67 -1.80 6.42
N LEU A 326 -11.93 -0.49 6.45
CA LEU A 326 -10.92 0.54 6.67
C LEU A 326 -11.23 1.29 7.96
N LYS A 327 -10.27 1.36 8.87
CA LYS A 327 -10.37 2.17 10.08
C LYS A 327 -9.25 3.19 10.14
N ASP A 328 -9.62 4.46 10.12
CA ASP A 328 -8.74 5.57 10.42
C ASP A 328 -9.32 6.40 11.55
N THR A 329 -8.72 6.29 12.72
CA THR A 329 -9.05 7.15 13.88
C THR A 329 -7.91 8.12 14.20
N GLY A 330 -6.84 8.09 13.40
CA GLY A 330 -5.65 8.91 13.60
C GLY A 330 -5.70 10.24 12.87
N GLY A 331 -6.67 10.44 11.97
CA GLY A 331 -6.75 11.63 11.11
C GLY A 331 -5.85 11.54 9.88
N THR A 332 -5.64 10.34 9.36
CA THR A 332 -4.83 10.11 8.15
C THR A 332 -5.51 10.80 6.96
N LYS A 333 -4.73 11.48 6.12
CA LYS A 333 -5.26 12.07 4.88
C LYS A 333 -5.04 11.11 3.73
N LEU A 334 -6.08 10.88 2.94
CA LEU A 334 -6.09 9.99 1.79
C LEU A 334 -6.09 10.83 0.52
N HIS A 335 -4.98 10.80 -0.20
CA HIS A 335 -4.80 11.51 -1.45
C HIS A 335 -4.89 10.50 -2.60
N TYR A 336 -5.99 10.51 -3.35
CA TYR A 336 -6.11 9.67 -4.55
C TYR A 336 -5.21 10.20 -5.68
N ASP A 337 -4.43 9.32 -6.30
CA ASP A 337 -3.66 9.69 -7.49
C ASP A 337 -4.50 9.53 -8.76
N LYS A 338 -4.76 10.64 -9.44
CA LYS A 338 -5.51 10.67 -10.70
C LYS A 338 -4.83 9.86 -11.81
N ASN A 339 -3.51 9.71 -11.77
CA ASN A 339 -2.76 8.92 -12.73
C ASN A 339 -3.12 7.42 -12.68
N LEU A 340 -3.66 6.93 -11.56
CA LEU A 340 -4.14 5.55 -11.48
C LEU A 340 -5.29 5.27 -12.46
N GLY A 341 -6.10 6.28 -12.79
CA GLY A 341 -7.19 6.17 -13.75
C GLY A 341 -6.74 5.98 -15.21
N SER A 342 -5.52 6.41 -15.57
CA SER A 342 -4.97 6.25 -16.93
C SER A 342 -4.24 4.92 -17.15
N PHE A 343 -3.70 4.31 -16.09
CA PHE A 343 -2.93 3.06 -16.20
C PHE A 343 -3.78 1.80 -16.10
N PHE A 344 -4.92 1.88 -15.45
CA PHE A 344 -5.85 0.77 -15.29
C PHE A 344 -7.17 1.16 -15.93
N GLY A 345 -7.26 0.96 -17.25
CA GLY A 345 -8.49 1.19 -18.00
C GLY A 345 -9.66 0.54 -17.28
N ILE A 346 -10.70 1.34 -17.03
CA ILE A 346 -11.94 0.94 -16.35
C ILE A 346 -12.41 -0.38 -16.99
N ALA A 347 -12.29 -1.49 -16.26
CA ALA A 347 -12.96 -2.74 -16.59
C ALA A 347 -14.43 -2.58 -16.20
N GLY A 348 -15.11 -1.70 -16.92
CA GLY A 348 -16.51 -1.36 -16.76
C GLY A 348 -16.93 -0.65 -18.03
N ASN A 349 -17.96 -1.18 -18.69
CA ASN A 349 -18.51 -0.58 -19.90
C ASN A 349 -18.77 0.92 -19.65
N PRO A 350 -18.47 1.82 -20.61
CA PRO A 350 -18.86 3.21 -20.50
C PRO A 350 -20.38 3.27 -20.30
N LEU A 351 -20.82 3.64 -19.10
CA LEU A 351 -22.23 3.91 -18.85
C LEU A 351 -22.54 5.27 -19.47
N LEU A 352 -23.30 5.26 -20.56
CA LEU A 352 -23.95 6.43 -21.13
C LEU A 352 -24.81 7.09 -20.04
N THR A 353 -24.47 8.31 -19.60
CA THR A 353 -25.09 8.94 -18.42
C THR A 353 -26.35 9.76 -18.73
N SER A 354 -26.79 9.93 -19.99
CA SER A 354 -28.17 10.27 -20.35
C SER A 354 -28.37 10.42 -21.86
N PHE A 355 -29.61 10.20 -22.33
CA PHE A 355 -30.15 10.74 -23.57
C PHE A 355 -31.45 11.47 -23.25
N SER A 356 -31.63 12.72 -23.70
CA SER A 356 -32.90 13.43 -23.62
C SER A 356 -33.45 13.69 -25.02
N TRP A 357 -34.65 13.20 -25.31
CA TRP A 357 -35.37 13.58 -26.52
C TRP A 357 -36.07 14.93 -26.29
N LYS A 358 -35.69 15.97 -27.05
CA LYS A 358 -36.59 17.12 -27.27
C LYS A 358 -37.59 16.70 -28.34
N ARG A 359 -38.87 16.59 -27.97
CA ARG A 359 -39.96 16.50 -28.96
C ARG A 359 -40.04 17.85 -29.69
N PHE A 360 -39.96 17.81 -31.01
CA PHE A 360 -40.43 18.90 -31.87
C PHE A 360 -41.96 18.84 -31.96
#